data_AF-A0A931EMV3-F1
#
_entry.id   AF-A0A931EMV3-F1
#
_cell.length_a   1.000
_cell.length_b   1.000
_cell.length_c   1.000
_cell.angle_alpha   90.00
_cell.angle_beta   90.00
_cell.angle_gamma   90.00
#
_symmetry.space_group_name_H-M   'P 1'
#
loop_
_entity.id
_entity.type
_entity.pdbx_description
1 polymer ?
#
loop_
_entity_poly.entity_id
_entity_poly.type
_entity_poly.pdbx_seq_one_letter_code
_entity_poly.pdbx_strand_id
1 'polypeptide(L)'
;MLNWVAWILTVAFALYLLNFALGLAAQLRLGRFGIWHHLLYFAVFVSALAALVFLRAGWLLLTVACLAVFPRARPRTWLHPTLGVVGLVGYLLALR
;
A
#
# COMPACT_ATOMS: atom_id res chain seq x y z
N MET A 1 -20.48 3.40 -14.81
CA MET A 1 -19.97 3.60 -13.44
C MET A 1 -18.97 2.53 -13.02
N LEU A 2 -19.17 1.24 -13.35
CA LEU A 2 -18.20 0.16 -13.08
C LEU A 2 -16.77 0.45 -13.56
N ASN A 3 -16.65 1.05 -14.75
CA ASN A 3 -15.37 1.22 -15.44
C ASN A 3 -14.44 2.16 -14.64
N TRP A 4 -14.99 3.26 -14.11
CA TRP A 4 -14.23 4.26 -13.36
C TRP A 4 -13.76 3.73 -12.00
N VAL A 5 -14.61 2.99 -11.29
CA VAL A 5 -14.24 2.36 -10.01
C VAL A 5 -13.15 1.31 -10.22
N ALA A 6 -13.28 0.48 -11.25
CA ALA A 6 -12.27 -0.53 -11.61
C ALA A 6 -10.92 0.12 -11.95
N TRP A 7 -10.92 1.22 -12.72
CA TRP A 7 -9.70 1.96 -13.03
C TRP A 7 -9.03 2.55 -11.79
N ILE A 8 -9.80 3.18 -10.89
CA ILE A 8 -9.29 3.75 -9.64
C ILE A 8 -8.62 2.68 -8.78
N LEU A 9 -9.30 1.54 -8.59
CA LEU A 9 -8.79 0.42 -7.82
C LEU A 9 -7.55 -0.21 -8.47
N THR A 10 -7.51 -0.32 -9.80
CA THR A 10 -6.35 -0.86 -10.53
C THR A 10 -5.13 0.05 -10.41
N VAL A 11 -5.32 1.37 -10.55
CA VAL A 11 -4.22 2.34 -10.40
C VAL A 11 -3.69 2.34 -8.97
N ALA A 12 -4.57 2.38 -7.97
CA ALA A 12 -4.15 2.35 -6.58
C ALA A 12 -3.50 1.01 -6.19
N PHE A 13 -3.95 -0.12 -6.75
CA PHE A 13 -3.27 -1.41 -6.63
C PHE A 13 -1.87 -1.41 -7.26
N ALA A 14 -1.73 -0.86 -8.47
CA ALA A 14 -0.44 -0.74 -9.14
C ALA A 14 0.55 0.14 -8.35
N LEU A 15 0.07 1.25 -7.79
CA LEU A 15 0.86 2.11 -6.89
C LEU A 15 1.27 1.35 -5.62
N TYR A 16 0.37 0.55 -5.05
CA TYR A 16 0.66 -0.29 -3.88
C TYR A 16 1.78 -1.29 -4.21
N LEU A 17 1.67 -2.02 -5.32
CA LEU A 17 2.69 -2.97 -5.77
C LEU A 17 4.03 -2.31 -6.02
N LEU A 18 4.05 -1.15 -6.69
CA LEU A 18 5.28 -0.39 -6.91
C LEU A 18 5.92 0.01 -5.58
N ASN A 19 5.13 0.51 -4.63
CA ASN A 19 5.62 0.89 -3.31
C ASN A 19 6.18 -0.32 -2.54
N PHE A 20 5.49 -1.46 -2.60
CA PHE A 20 5.96 -2.70 -1.99
C PHE A 20 7.28 -3.18 -2.61
N ALA A 21 7.39 -3.15 -3.94
CA ALA A 21 8.60 -3.55 -4.64
C ALA A 21 9.80 -2.64 -4.29
N LEU A 22 9.60 -1.32 -4.24
CA LEU A 22 10.65 -0.39 -3.80
C LEU A 22 11.05 -0.61 -2.34
N GLY A 23 10.07 -0.85 -1.45
CA GLY A 23 10.33 -1.19 -0.05
C GLY A 23 11.12 -2.49 0.11
N LEU A 24 10.80 -3.51 -0.68
CA LEU A 24 11.50 -4.79 -0.69
C LEU A 24 12.92 -4.63 -1.25
N ALA A 25 13.09 -3.89 -2.35
CA ALA A 25 14.41 -3.59 -2.91
C ALA A 25 15.28 -2.82 -1.90
N ALA A 26 14.71 -1.89 -1.14
CA ALA A 26 15.41 -1.17 -0.07
C ALA A 26 15.83 -2.13 1.06
N GLN A 27 14.95 -3.05 1.45
CA GLN A 27 15.21 -4.08 2.46
C GLN A 27 16.38 -4.99 2.03
N LEU A 28 16.43 -5.37 0.75
CA LEU A 28 17.48 -6.19 0.14
C LEU A 28 18.76 -5.40 -0.18
N ARG A 29 18.85 -4.12 0.21
CA ARG A 29 19.99 -3.23 -0.06
C ARG A 29 20.28 -2.99 -1.55
N LEU A 30 19.30 -3.16 -2.42
CA LEU A 30 19.42 -2.94 -3.87
C LEU A 30 19.38 -1.46 -4.27
N GLY A 31 18.98 -0.56 -3.36
CA GLY A 31 18.94 0.87 -3.63
C GLY A 31 18.53 1.72 -2.42
N ARG A 32 18.77 3.04 -2.52
CA ARG A 32 18.29 4.05 -1.57
C ARG A 32 17.27 4.94 -2.28
N PHE A 33 15.99 4.70 -2.03
CA PHE A 33 14.90 5.41 -2.73
C PHE A 33 14.48 6.73 -2.07
N GLY A 34 15.03 7.04 -0.88
CA GLY A 34 14.95 8.35 -0.24
C GLY A 34 13.55 8.95 -0.18
N ILE A 35 13.45 10.25 -0.47
CA ILE A 35 12.20 11.00 -0.42
C ILE A 35 11.14 10.50 -1.41
N TRP A 36 11.55 10.01 -2.58
CA TRP A 36 10.63 9.53 -3.62
C TRP A 36 9.83 8.31 -3.16
N HIS A 37 10.44 7.42 -2.38
CA HIS A 37 9.72 6.30 -1.78
C HIS A 37 8.69 6.76 -0.73
N HIS A 38 9.02 7.79 0.07
CA HIS A 38 8.07 8.36 1.03
C HIS A 38 6.90 9.07 0.35
N LEU A 39 7.15 9.80 -0.75
CA LEU A 39 6.10 10.41 -1.55
C LEU A 39 5.18 9.36 -2.17
N LEU A 40 5.74 8.29 -2.72
CA LEU A 40 4.96 7.18 -3.26
C LEU A 40 4.12 6.51 -2.16
N TYR A 41 4.73 6.22 -1.00
CA TYR A 41 4.03 5.68 0.15
C TYR A 41 2.85 6.57 0.58
N PHE A 42 3.05 7.90 0.62
CA PHE A 42 1.98 8.84 0.94
C PHE A 42 0.85 8.79 -0.09
N ALA A 43 1.17 8.72 -1.39
CA ALA A 43 0.18 8.58 -2.45
C ALA A 43 -0.63 7.27 -2.32
N VAL A 44 0.03 6.15 -1.99
CA VAL A 44 -0.64 4.86 -1.70
C VAL A 44 -1.57 4.99 -0.49
N PHE A 45 -1.12 5.64 0.58
CA PHE A 45 -1.93 5.80 1.80
C PHE A 45 -3.19 6.64 1.54
N VAL A 46 -3.03 7.80 0.89
CA VAL A 46 -4.16 8.69 0.58
C VAL A 46 -5.13 8.03 -0.39
N SER A 47 -4.63 7.33 -1.42
CA SER A 47 -5.52 6.63 -2.37
C SER A 47 -6.27 5.47 -1.73
N ALA A 48 -5.64 4.69 -0.85
CA ALA A 48 -6.31 3.63 -0.09
C ALA A 48 -7.37 4.20 0.87
N LEU A 49 -7.07 5.32 1.54
CA LEU A 49 -8.02 6.00 2.42
C LEU A 49 -9.21 6.57 1.64
N ALA A 50 -8.96 7.21 0.49
CA ALA A 50 -10.02 7.70 -0.39
C ALA A 50 -10.90 6.55 -0.88
N ALA A 51 -10.31 5.44 -1.35
CA ALA A 51 -11.06 4.27 -1.77
C ALA A 51 -11.90 3.67 -0.62
N LEU A 52 -11.36 3.60 0.59
CA LEU A 52 -12.11 3.15 1.77
C LEU A 52 -13.33 4.04 2.04
N VAL A 53 -13.18 5.37 1.97
CA VAL A 53 -14.26 6.33 2.26
C VAL A 53 -15.33 6.32 1.16
N PHE A 54 -14.92 6.36 -0.11
CA PHE A 54 -15.86 6.49 -1.24
C PHE A 54 -16.49 5.17 -1.67
N LEU A 55 -15.77 4.06 -1.56
CA LEU A 55 -16.25 2.73 -1.99
C LEU A 55 -16.74 1.87 -0.83
N ARG A 56 -16.55 2.30 0.43
CA ARG A 56 -16.91 1.58 1.66
C ARG A 56 -16.40 0.13 1.69
N ALA A 57 -15.26 -0.13 1.03
CA ALA A 57 -14.68 -1.45 0.95
C ALA A 57 -14.04 -1.83 2.30
N GLY A 58 -14.77 -2.58 3.13
CA GLY A 58 -14.36 -2.92 4.49
C GLY A 58 -12.99 -3.59 4.59
N TRP A 59 -12.61 -4.40 3.59
CA TRP A 59 -11.29 -5.04 3.54
C TRP A 59 -10.12 -4.04 3.42
N LEU A 60 -10.33 -2.83 2.89
CA LEU A 60 -9.32 -1.78 2.86
C LEU A 60 -8.97 -1.26 4.27
N LEU A 61 -9.78 -1.51 5.29
CA LEU A 61 -9.42 -1.19 6.68
C LEU A 61 -8.12 -1.90 7.07
N LEU A 62 -7.95 -3.17 6.64
CA LEU A 62 -6.72 -3.92 6.90
C LEU A 62 -5.51 -3.25 6.22
N THR A 63 -5.66 -2.85 4.96
CA THR A 63 -4.63 -2.15 4.21
C THR A 63 -4.26 -0.82 4.88
N VAL A 64 -5.25 0.01 5.20
CA VAL A 64 -5.04 1.32 5.85
C VAL A 64 -4.40 1.15 7.23
N ALA A 65 -4.83 0.17 8.01
CA ALA A 65 -4.23 -0.14 9.31
C ALA A 65 -2.76 -0.55 9.17
N CYS A 66 -2.43 -1.43 8.21
CA CYS A 66 -1.05 -1.82 7.96
C CYS A 66 -0.19 -0.61 7.57
N LEU A 67 -0.67 0.21 6.63
CA LEU A 67 0.00 1.45 6.24
C LEU A 67 0.18 2.39 7.44
N ALA A 68 -0.84 2.64 8.27
CA ALA A 68 -0.69 3.49 9.45
C ALA A 68 0.35 2.99 10.46
N VAL A 69 0.64 1.68 10.49
CA VAL A 69 1.67 1.09 11.37
C VAL A 69 3.07 1.14 10.76
N PHE A 70 3.22 1.26 9.44
CA PHE A 70 4.54 1.30 8.76
C PHE A 70 5.53 2.32 9.33
N PRO A 71 5.15 3.58 9.65
CA PRO A 71 6.08 4.56 10.23
C PRO A 71 6.68 4.12 11.57
N ARG A 72 6.01 3.22 12.29
CA ARG A 72 6.48 2.65 13.56
C ARG A 72 7.30 1.37 13.36
N ALA A 73 7.21 0.74 12.18
CA ALA A 73 7.97 -0.45 11.86
C ALA A 73 9.44 -0.11 11.68
N ARG A 74 10.33 -0.75 12.46
CA ARG A 74 11.77 -0.52 12.30
C ARG A 74 12.22 -0.99 10.91
N PRO A 75 12.94 -0.16 10.14
CA PRO A 75 13.50 -0.58 8.87
C PRO A 75 14.45 -1.77 9.08
N ARG A 76 14.55 -2.67 8.10
CA ARG A 76 15.38 -3.89 8.15
C ARG A 76 14.93 -4.97 9.13
N THR A 77 13.73 -4.86 9.69
CA THR A 77 13.09 -5.96 10.43
C THR A 77 12.08 -6.68 9.53
N TRP A 78 11.76 -7.94 9.86
CA TRP A 78 10.71 -8.70 9.16
C TRP A 78 9.31 -8.11 9.32
N LEU A 79 9.08 -7.30 10.36
CA LEU A 79 7.81 -6.59 10.55
C LEU A 79 7.46 -5.73 9.33
N HIS A 80 8.44 -5.04 8.74
CA HIS A 80 8.25 -4.11 7.63
C HIS A 80 7.72 -4.80 6.35
N PRO A 81 8.35 -5.88 5.82
CA PRO A 81 7.78 -6.62 4.69
C PRO A 81 6.48 -7.35 5.06
N THR A 82 6.33 -7.86 6.30
CA THR A 82 5.09 -8.51 6.73
C THR A 82 3.89 -7.55 6.68
N LEU A 83 4.03 -6.32 7.16
CA LEU A 83 2.97 -5.31 7.05
C LEU A 83 2.60 -5.00 5.59
N GLY A 84 3.58 -5.02 4.69
CA GLY A 84 3.35 -4.84 3.26
C GLY A 84 2.55 -5.99 2.64
N VAL A 85 2.87 -7.23 3.01
CA VAL A 85 2.13 -8.41 2.54
C VAL A 85 0.72 -8.44 3.12
N VAL A 86 0.56 -8.20 4.42
CA VAL A 86 -0.78 -8.18 5.06
C VAL A 86 -1.66 -7.07 4.47
N GLY A 87 -1.10 -5.89 4.24
CA GLY A 87 -1.83 -4.80 3.59
C GLY A 87 -2.18 -5.11 2.14
N LEU A 88 -1.32 -5.82 1.39
CA LEU A 88 -1.60 -6.30 0.05
C LEU A 88 -2.77 -7.28 0.03
N VAL A 89 -2.82 -8.22 0.99
CA VAL A 89 -3.94 -9.16 1.13
C VAL A 89 -5.25 -8.42 1.36
N GLY A 90 -5.27 -7.41 2.25
CA GLY A 90 -6.44 -6.56 2.45
C GLY A 90 -6.91 -5.88 1.15
N TYR A 91 -5.98 -5.46 0.30
CA TYR A 91 -6.28 -4.84 -0.98
C TYR A 91 -6.87 -5.86 -1.97
N LEU A 92 -6.27 -7.04 -2.08
CA LEU A 92 -6.77 -8.13 -2.94
C LEU A 92 -8.18 -8.57 -2.55
N LEU A 93 -8.49 -8.62 -1.25
CA LEU A 93 -9.83 -8.91 -0.76
C LEU A 93 -10.84 -7.80 -1.09
N ALA A 94 -10.39 -6.54 -1.18
CA ALA A 94 -11.23 -5.42 -1.60
C ALA A 94 -11.50 -5.38 -3.12
N LEU A 95 -10.68 -6.07 -3.92
CA LEU A 95 -10.84 -6.19 -5.38
C LEU A 95 -11.80 -7.33 -5.79
N ARG A 96 -12.19 -8.18 -4.85
CA ARG A 96 -13.13 -9.29 -5.07
C ARG A 96 -14.58 -8.84 -4.92
#